data_AF-A0A1W9W261-F1
#
_entry.id   AF-A0A1W9W261-F1
#
_cell.length_a   1.000
_cell.length_b   1.000
_cell.length_c   1.000
_cell.angle_alpha   90.00
_cell.angle_beta   90.00
_cell.angle_gamma   90.00
#
_symmetry.space_group_name_H-M   'P 1'
#
loop_
_entity.id
_entity.type
_entity.pdbx_description
1 polymer ?
#
loop_
_entity_poly.entity_id
_entity_poly.type
_entity_poly.pdbx_seq_one_letter_code
_entity_poly.pdbx_strand_id
1 'polypeptide(L)' 'MLEDMDYMNMVIDPLKKLSLEDLGEGEVVFLPLHLDLFYKKGNNIYINFFMIKPDLYNETDKLTIEDIEIKEWIKKNMG' A
#
# COMPACT_ATOMS: atom_id res chain seq x y z
N MET A 1 21.93 -2.93 -7.72
CA MET A 1 21.30 -2.98 -6.38
C MET A 1 21.05 -1.60 -5.76
N LEU A 2 21.51 -0.48 -6.34
CA LEU A 2 21.03 0.86 -5.96
C LEU A 2 19.58 1.07 -6.42
N GLU A 3 19.26 0.61 -7.64
CA GLU A 3 17.91 0.71 -8.23
C GLU A 3 16.81 0.02 -7.39
N ASP A 4 17.09 -1.12 -6.77
CA ASP A 4 16.12 -1.81 -5.90
C ASP A 4 15.84 -1.04 -4.60
N MET A 5 16.87 -0.38 -4.04
CA MET A 5 16.72 0.46 -2.86
C MET A 5 15.99 1.76 -3.20
N ASP A 6 16.29 2.36 -4.35
CA ASP A 6 15.62 3.56 -4.83
C ASP A 6 14.13 3.28 -5.08
N TYR A 7 13.80 2.17 -5.76
CA TYR A 7 12.43 1.73 -5.94
C TYR A 7 11.71 1.48 -4.61
N MET A 8 12.39 0.83 -3.66
CA MET A 8 11.83 0.61 -2.31
C MET A 8 11.53 1.95 -1.62
N ASN A 9 12.42 2.94 -1.71
CA ASN A 9 12.20 4.26 -1.13
C ASN A 9 11.02 5.00 -1.80
N MET A 10 10.87 4.87 -3.12
CA MET A 10 9.72 5.41 -3.86
C MET A 10 8.38 4.83 -3.38
N VAL A 11 8.37 3.64 -2.78
CA VAL A 11 7.19 3.06 -2.13
C VAL A 11 7.07 3.50 -0.67
N ILE A 12 8.14 3.34 0.12
CA ILE A 12 8.10 3.54 1.57
C ILE A 12 7.85 5.00 1.96
N ASP A 13 8.45 5.96 1.26
CA ASP A 13 8.36 7.37 1.62
C ASP A 13 6.93 7.93 1.51
N PRO A 14 6.18 7.72 0.40
CA PRO A 14 4.77 8.10 0.35
C PRO A 14 3.90 7.25 1.29
N LEU A 15 4.22 5.97 1.49
CA LEU A 15 3.46 5.09 2.38
C LEU A 15 3.47 5.59 3.83
N LYS A 16 4.60 6.13 4.31
CA LYS A 16 4.73 6.75 5.65
C LYS A 16 3.90 8.03 5.82
N LYS A 17 3.56 8.71 4.71
CA LYS A 17 2.76 9.94 4.71
C LYS A 17 1.27 9.68 4.50
N LEU A 18 0.89 8.43 4.21
CA LEU A 18 -0.49 8.05 3.90
C LEU A 18 -1.38 8.21 5.13
N SER A 19 -2.33 9.16 5.08
CA SER A 19 -3.35 9.31 6.12
C SER A 19 -4.55 8.38 5.86
N LEU A 20 -4.85 7.56 6.86
CA LEU A 20 -5.92 6.55 6.86
C LEU A 20 -7.07 6.92 7.80
N GLU A 21 -7.10 8.14 8.34
CA GLU A 21 -8.10 8.58 9.34
C GLU A 21 -9.54 8.42 8.86
N ASP A 22 -9.77 8.56 7.55
CA ASP A 22 -11.11 8.45 6.94
C ASP A 22 -11.59 7.00 6.73
N LEU A 23 -10.80 5.99 7.10
CA LEU A 23 -11.09 4.57 6.81
C LEU A 23 -11.80 3.82 7.94
N GLY A 24 -12.03 4.47 9.09
CA GLY A 24 -12.78 3.89 10.21
C GLY A 24 -11.91 3.15 11.24
N GLU A 25 -12.54 2.30 12.05
CA GLU A 25 -11.85 1.53 13.10
C GLU A 25 -11.14 0.30 12.52
N GLY A 26 -9.83 0.18 12.76
CA GLY A 26 -9.01 -0.96 12.34
C GLY A 26 -7.57 -0.55 12.00
N GLU A 27 -6.70 -1.54 11.82
CA GLU A 27 -5.31 -1.32 11.42
C GLU A 27 -5.08 -1.76 9.97
N VAL A 28 -4.33 -0.96 9.22
CA VAL A 28 -3.76 -1.34 7.93
C VAL A 28 -2.30 -1.69 8.15
N VAL A 29 -1.94 -2.94 7.88
CA VAL A 29 -0.59 -3.46 8.13
C VAL A 29 0.03 -3.89 6.80
N PHE A 30 1.17 -3.30 6.44
CA PHE A 30 1.93 -3.68 5.24
C PHE A 30 3.01 -4.69 5.62
N LEU A 31 2.97 -5.89 5.03
CA LEU A 31 3.89 -6.98 5.31
C LEU A 31 4.47 -7.56 4.01
N PRO A 32 5.71 -8.04 4.01
CA PRO A 32 6.23 -8.84 2.90
C PRO A 32 5.53 -10.21 2.90
N LEU A 33 4.55 -10.41 2.02
CA LEU A 33 3.80 -11.67 1.90
C LEU A 33 4.17 -12.38 0.60
N HIS A 34 4.11 -13.71 0.61
CA HIS A 34 4.58 -14.52 -0.53
C HIS A 34 3.50 -14.90 -1.55
N LEU A 35 2.21 -15.01 -1.16
CA LEU A 35 1.17 -15.56 -2.05
C LEU A 35 -0.12 -14.74 -2.08
N ASP A 36 -0.54 -14.14 -0.97
CA ASP A 36 -1.79 -13.38 -0.92
C ASP A 36 -1.55 -11.90 -1.23
N LEU A 37 -2.48 -11.28 -1.97
CA LEU A 37 -2.52 -9.82 -2.17
C LEU A 37 -2.78 -9.10 -0.84
N PHE A 38 -3.69 -9.66 -0.04
CA PHE A 38 -4.00 -9.23 1.31
C PHE A 38 -4.78 -10.32 2.05
N TYR A 39 -4.93 -10.17 3.36
CA TYR A 39 -5.94 -10.89 4.13
C TYR A 39 -6.57 -9.99 5.20
N LYS A 40 -7.78 -10.34 5.64
CA LYS A 40 -8.47 -9.67 6.76
C LYS A 40 -8.37 -10.49 8.03
N LYS A 41 -8.28 -9.82 9.18
CA LYS A 41 -8.44 -10.44 10.50
C LYS A 41 -9.11 -9.46 11.45
N GLY A 42 -10.36 -9.73 11.81
CA GLY A 42 -11.19 -8.75 12.53
C GLY A 42 -11.38 -7.50 11.68
N ASN A 43 -11.14 -6.33 12.27
CA ASN A 43 -11.22 -5.04 11.58
C ASN A 43 -9.90 -4.66 10.88
N ASN A 44 -8.86 -5.51 10.98
CA ASN A 44 -7.55 -5.22 10.42
C ASN A 44 -7.40 -5.82 9.02
N ILE A 45 -6.70 -5.10 8.15
CA ILE A 45 -6.30 -5.55 6.82
C ILE A 45 -4.77 -5.64 6.75
N TYR A 46 -4.28 -6.76 6.26
CA TYR A 46 -2.86 -7.05 6.10
C TYR A 46 -2.55 -7.13 4.61
N ILE A 47 -1.78 -6.18 4.10
CA ILE A 47 -1.56 -5.98 2.66
C ILE A 47 -0.14 -6.41 2.31
N ASN A 48 -0.01 -7.12 1.20
CA ASN A 48 1.28 -7.51 0.67
C ASN A 48 2.04 -6.29 0.14
N PHE A 49 3.13 -5.95 0.80
CA PHE A 49 4.00 -4.85 0.44
C PHE A 49 4.53 -4.96 -0.99
N PHE A 50 4.82 -6.17 -1.48
CA PHE A 50 5.37 -6.38 -2.82
C PHE A 50 4.37 -6.10 -3.95
N MET A 51 3.09 -5.93 -3.63
CA MET A 51 2.04 -5.63 -4.60
C MET A 51 1.79 -4.12 -4.77
N ILE A 52 2.48 -3.29 -3.99
CA ILE A 52 2.38 -1.82 -4.06
C ILE A 52 3.32 -1.31 -5.15
N LYS A 53 2.80 -0.45 -6.02
CA LYS A 53 3.57 0.19 -7.09
C LYS A 53 3.57 1.70 -6.91
N PRO A 54 4.73 2.37 -7.02
CA PRO A 54 4.79 3.83 -7.07
C PRO A 54 4.46 4.33 -8.49
N ASP A 55 4.02 5.58 -8.61
CA ASP A 55 3.92 6.24 -9.91
C ASP A 55 5.32 6.60 -10.44
N LEU A 56 5.78 5.80 -11.41
CA LEU A 56 7.10 5.96 -12.03
C LEU A 56 7.14 7.05 -13.11
N TYR A 57 6.00 7.53 -13.59
CA TYR A 57 5.94 8.36 -14.81
C TYR A 57 5.70 9.83 -14.52
N ASN A 58 4.89 10.14 -13.50
CA ASN A 58 4.47 11.52 -13.24
C ASN A 58 5.19 12.14 -12.03
N GLU A 59 6.19 11.46 -11.45
CA GLU A 59 6.91 11.90 -10.24
C GLU A 59 5.96 12.31 -9.10
N THR A 60 4.91 11.51 -8.87
CA THR A 60 3.95 11.77 -7.80
C THR A 60 4.14 10.81 -6.64
N ASP A 61 3.78 11.24 -5.43
CA ASP A 61 3.71 10.39 -4.21
C ASP A 61 2.53 9.37 -4.28
N LYS A 62 1.97 9.10 -5.46
CA LYS A 62 0.86 8.17 -5.62
C LYS A 62 1.35 6.72 -5.59
N LEU A 63 0.61 5.92 -4.83
CA LEU A 63 0.79 4.49 -4.76
C LEU A 63 -0.45 3.79 -5.32
N THR A 64 -0.24 2.65 -5.97
CA THR A 64 -1.32 1.82 -6.48
C THR A 64 -1.16 0.36 -6.07
N ILE A 65 -2.30 -0.33 -5.99
CA ILE A 65 -2.40 -1.79 -5.91
C ILE A 65 -3.38 -2.20 -7.02
N GLU A 66 -2.96 -3.12 -7.89
CA GLU A 66 -3.76 -3.51 -9.07
C GLU A 66 -4.23 -2.31 -9.91
N ASP A 67 -3.36 -1.31 -10.06
CA ASP A 67 -3.60 -0.07 -10.81
C ASP A 67 -4.72 0.83 -10.23
N ILE A 68 -5.19 0.53 -9.01
CA ILE A 68 -6.11 1.36 -8.23
C ILE A 68 -5.30 2.13 -7.19
N GLU A 69 -5.60 3.42 -6.99
CA GLU A 69 -4.97 4.23 -5.94
C GLU A 69 -5.13 3.55 -4.57
N ILE A 70 -4.04 3.54 -3.78
CA ILE A 70 -3.94 2.69 -2.59
C ILE A 70 -5.04 2.97 -1.56
N LYS A 71 -5.39 4.24 -1.30
CA LYS A 71 -6.42 4.59 -0.32
C LYS A 71 -7.80 4.14 -0.79
N GLU A 72 -8.12 4.32 -2.07
CA GLU A 72 -9.35 3.81 -2.67
C GLU A 72 -9.41 2.27 -2.66
N TRP A 73 -8.29 1.60 -2.96
CA TRP A 73 -8.19 0.14 -2.90
C TRP A 73 -8.40 -0.37 -1.47
N ILE A 74 -7.78 0.26 -0.46
CA ILE A 74 -7.98 -0.10 0.96
C ILE A 74 -9.44 0.10 1.34
N LYS A 75 -10.04 1.24 1.01
CA LYS A 75 -11.45 1.55 1.35
C LYS A 75 -12.41 0.52 0.79
N LYS A 76 -12.23 0.15 -0.49
CA LYS A 76 -13.03 -0.89 -1.17
C LYS A 76 -12.89 -2.25 -0.51
N ASN A 77 -11.71 -2.56 -0.01
CA ASN A 77 -11.41 -3.86 0.59
C ASN A 77 -11.55 -3.87 2.11
N MET A 78 -11.69 -2.76 2.82
CA MET A 78 -11.98 -2.74 4.27
C MET A 78 -13.48 -2.79 4.55
N GLY A 79 -14.28 -2.04 3.77
CA GLY A 79 -15.75 -2.14 3.76
C GLY A 79 -16.25 -3.51 3.33
#